data_AF-H7EH30-F1
#
_entry.id   AF-H7EH30-F1
#
_cell.length_a   1.000
_cell.length_b   1.000
_cell.length_c   1.000
_cell.angle_alpha   90.00
_cell.angle_beta   90.00
_cell.angle_gamma   90.00
#
_symmetry.space_group_name_H-M   'P 1'
#
loop_
_entity.id
_entity.type
_entity.pdbx_description
1 polymer ?
#
loop_
_entity_poly.entity_id
_entity_poly.type
_entity_poly.pdbx_seq_one_letter_code
_entity_poly.pdbx_strand_id
1 'polypeptide(L)'
;MKAKKIIICILAFCVLSVASADGKKKASEFAYSGSDDIDSVAWYEKNSGDRTREVMTKAPNSLGLYDMSGNVCEWCWDFYKGKYYEESPEKNPRGADSGDCRVARGGSYIDRAIFCNNIFRRASTDTGLGTDFGFRVVRNATKDTTVADDFVFVQGGSFVMGSDEILEDETLGKRGLINEYYFPAHKVSVDSFYMCIHEVTQKEYAQFYANTSEFKEGGSYPVETVNWYDAVFYCNARSRDEGLSPCYYVIDDSDLHRRVDIYTMHDVYFGEGGKDAEIHCDWNADGYRLPTEAEWEYAARGGAK
;
A
#
# COMPACT_ATOMS: atom_id res chain seq x y z
N MET A 1 1.75 -49.20 -12.85
CA MET A 1 2.36 -47.95 -12.36
C MET A 1 1.30 -47.22 -11.54
N LYS A 2 1.46 -47.18 -10.20
CA LYS A 2 0.48 -46.56 -9.29
C LYS A 2 0.96 -45.14 -8.95
N ALA A 3 0.15 -44.14 -9.26
CA ALA A 3 0.38 -42.75 -8.87
C ALA A 3 0.18 -42.59 -7.35
N LYS A 4 1.20 -42.10 -6.64
CA LYS A 4 1.11 -41.74 -5.23
C LYS A 4 0.37 -40.41 -5.11
N LYS A 5 -0.84 -40.44 -4.55
CA LYS A 5 -1.50 -39.23 -4.02
C LYS A 5 -0.77 -38.81 -2.74
N ILE A 6 -0.16 -37.63 -2.77
CA ILE A 6 0.37 -36.96 -1.57
C ILE A 6 -0.82 -36.24 -0.93
N ILE A 7 -1.23 -36.72 0.24
CA ILE A 7 -2.20 -36.05 1.11
C ILE A 7 -1.39 -35.06 1.95
N ILE A 8 -1.57 -33.77 1.73
CA ILE A 8 -1.05 -32.73 2.62
C ILE A 8 -2.08 -32.57 3.75
N CYS A 9 -1.75 -33.09 4.93
CA CYS A 9 -2.51 -32.84 6.15
C CYS A 9 -2.27 -31.39 6.60
N ILE A 10 -3.32 -30.57 6.51
CA ILE A 10 -3.38 -29.26 7.16
C ILE A 10 -3.52 -29.50 8.67
N LEU A 11 -2.41 -29.43 9.40
CA LEU A 11 -2.41 -29.33 10.85
C LEU A 11 -2.75 -27.88 11.21
N ALA A 12 -4.02 -27.65 11.56
CA ALA A 12 -4.44 -26.42 12.20
C ALA A 12 -3.81 -26.33 13.60
N PHE A 13 -2.70 -25.60 13.71
CA PHE A 13 -2.20 -25.13 15.00
C PHE A 13 -3.09 -23.95 15.45
N CYS A 14 -4.04 -24.23 16.34
CA CYS A 14 -4.60 -23.20 17.22
C CYS A 14 -3.47 -22.68 18.10
N VAL A 15 -2.83 -21.58 17.71
CA VAL A 15 -1.95 -20.82 18.60
C VAL A 15 -2.84 -19.97 19.49
N LEU A 16 -3.14 -20.49 20.68
CA LEU A 16 -3.47 -19.65 21.83
C LEU A 16 -2.26 -18.73 22.06
N SER A 17 -2.49 -17.43 21.97
CA SER A 17 -1.51 -16.38 22.26
C SER A 17 -0.85 -16.64 23.62
N VAL A 18 0.42 -17.05 23.58
CA VAL A 18 1.33 -16.96 24.70
C VAL A 18 2.01 -15.62 24.55
N ALA A 19 1.73 -14.69 25.48
CA ALA A 19 2.48 -13.44 25.57
C ALA A 19 3.97 -13.79 25.75
N SER A 20 4.82 -13.32 24.83
CA SER A 20 6.27 -13.43 24.93
C SER A 20 6.73 -12.71 26.22
N ALA A 21 7.34 -13.46 27.13
CA ALA A 21 7.76 -13.01 28.45
C ALA A 21 9.16 -12.35 28.47
N ASP A 22 9.74 -12.04 27.31
CA ASP A 22 11.16 -11.63 27.20
C ASP A 22 11.39 -10.12 27.10
N GLY A 23 10.36 -9.28 27.27
CA GLY A 23 10.52 -7.81 27.18
C GLY A 23 10.93 -7.31 25.79
N LYS A 24 10.89 -8.16 24.76
CA LYS A 24 11.09 -7.77 23.37
C LYS A 24 9.83 -7.10 22.84
N LYS A 25 9.99 -5.89 22.33
CA LYS A 25 8.96 -5.11 21.65
C LYS A 25 8.31 -5.94 20.53
N LYS A 26 6.98 -5.89 20.40
CA LYS A 26 6.27 -6.59 19.31
C LYS A 26 6.51 -5.87 17.99
N ALA A 27 6.44 -6.59 16.87
CA ALA A 27 6.61 -5.99 15.54
C ALA A 27 5.65 -4.81 15.31
N SER A 28 4.41 -4.92 15.81
CA SER A 28 3.37 -3.91 15.70
C SER A 28 3.65 -2.60 16.45
N GLU A 29 4.58 -2.63 17.39
CA GLU A 29 4.92 -1.48 18.25
C GLU A 29 6.07 -0.66 17.68
N PHE A 30 6.82 -1.16 16.69
CA PHE A 30 7.93 -0.42 16.08
C PHE A 30 7.44 0.86 15.39
N ALA A 31 8.24 1.93 15.51
CA ALA A 31 7.95 3.20 14.85
C ALA A 31 7.99 3.07 13.32
N TYR A 32 8.97 2.31 12.81
CA TYR A 32 9.15 2.00 11.40
C TYR A 32 8.87 0.53 11.13
N SER A 33 8.69 0.16 9.88
CA SER A 33 8.34 -1.20 9.50
C SER A 33 9.51 -2.15 9.76
N GLY A 34 9.44 -2.87 10.87
CA GLY A 34 10.45 -3.87 11.27
C GLY A 34 11.50 -3.40 12.28
N SER A 35 11.59 -2.11 12.61
CA SER A 35 12.61 -1.58 13.53
C SER A 35 12.24 -0.21 14.12
N ASP A 36 12.82 0.14 15.27
CA ASP A 36 12.86 1.54 15.75
C ASP A 36 14.08 2.30 15.20
N ASP A 37 15.05 1.60 14.61
CA ASP A 37 16.20 2.18 13.93
C ASP A 37 15.88 2.41 12.45
N ILE A 38 15.55 3.64 12.09
CA ILE A 38 15.20 4.02 10.71
C ILE A 38 16.31 3.68 9.71
N ASP A 39 17.59 3.81 10.07
CA ASP A 39 18.70 3.58 9.14
C ASP A 39 18.77 2.12 8.69
N SER A 40 18.21 1.19 9.47
CA SER A 40 18.17 -0.24 9.16
C SER A 40 17.08 -0.63 8.15
N VAL A 41 15.99 0.14 8.06
CA VAL A 41 14.77 -0.24 7.31
C VAL A 41 14.36 0.77 6.22
N ALA A 42 14.98 1.95 6.18
CA ALA A 42 14.54 3.06 5.33
C ALA A 42 15.64 3.68 4.49
N TRP A 43 15.25 4.14 3.30
CA TRP A 43 15.92 5.20 2.57
C TRP A 43 15.15 6.51 2.77
N TYR A 44 15.76 7.51 3.41
CA TYR A 44 15.14 8.79 3.76
C TYR A 44 16.17 9.92 3.66
N GLU A 45 15.79 11.18 3.94
CA GLU A 45 16.59 12.37 3.62
C GLU A 45 18.07 12.28 4.02
N LYS A 46 18.40 11.62 5.15
CA LYS A 46 19.77 11.59 5.69
C LYS A 46 20.67 10.54 5.05
N ASN A 47 20.11 9.48 4.47
CA ASN A 47 20.88 8.34 3.97
C ASN A 47 20.61 8.01 2.49
N SER A 48 19.60 8.64 1.87
CA SER A 48 19.24 8.41 0.48
C SER A 48 20.15 9.11 -0.52
N GLY A 49 20.84 10.19 -0.12
CA GLY A 49 21.60 11.02 -1.04
C GLY A 49 20.71 11.72 -2.08
N ASP A 50 19.53 12.16 -1.65
CA ASP A 50 18.54 12.92 -2.43
C ASP A 50 18.03 12.20 -3.68
N ARG A 51 17.88 10.86 -3.58
CA ARG A 51 17.36 10.01 -4.66
C ARG A 51 16.79 8.69 -4.15
N THR A 52 15.96 8.05 -4.96
CA THR A 52 15.55 6.66 -4.74
C THR A 52 16.72 5.70 -4.80
N ARG A 53 16.52 4.50 -4.23
CA ARG A 53 17.51 3.42 -4.15
C ARG A 53 16.89 2.12 -4.66
N GLU A 54 17.75 1.16 -4.99
CA GLU A 54 17.30 -0.17 -5.35
C GLU A 54 16.44 -0.77 -4.23
N VAL A 55 15.31 -1.36 -4.61
CA VAL A 55 14.40 -2.01 -3.68
C VAL A 55 15.08 -3.18 -2.97
N MET A 56 14.60 -3.51 -1.77
CA MET A 56 15.07 -4.63 -0.96
C MET A 56 16.56 -4.56 -0.57
N THR A 57 17.11 -3.36 -0.44
CA THR A 57 18.49 -3.14 0.02
C THR A 57 18.59 -2.81 1.52
N LYS A 58 17.44 -2.62 2.18
CA LYS A 58 17.29 -2.46 3.64
C LYS A 58 16.66 -3.71 4.27
N ALA A 59 16.60 -3.77 5.60
CA ALA A 59 16.01 -4.92 6.30
C ALA A 59 14.48 -4.96 6.10
N PRO A 60 13.87 -6.15 5.93
CA PRO A 60 12.44 -6.30 5.87
C PRO A 60 11.79 -6.32 7.26
N ASN A 61 10.46 -6.18 7.31
CA ASN A 61 9.69 -6.43 8.51
C ASN A 61 9.43 -7.93 8.76
N SER A 62 8.68 -8.27 9.82
CA SER A 62 8.38 -9.66 10.24
C SER A 62 7.56 -10.47 9.23
N LEU A 63 6.96 -9.83 8.23
CA LEU A 63 6.26 -10.48 7.12
C LEU A 63 7.18 -10.73 5.91
N GLY A 64 8.38 -10.14 5.87
CA GLY A 64 9.25 -10.16 4.71
C GLY A 64 8.96 -9.03 3.70
N LEU A 65 8.25 -7.98 4.12
CA LEU A 65 8.03 -6.79 3.30
C LEU A 65 9.20 -5.81 3.48
N TYR A 66 9.70 -5.29 2.37
CA TYR A 66 10.79 -4.31 2.30
C TYR A 66 10.24 -2.93 1.99
N ASP A 67 11.04 -1.91 2.31
CA ASP A 67 10.84 -0.51 1.90
C ASP A 67 9.46 0.07 2.31
N MET A 68 8.88 -0.44 3.41
CA MET A 68 7.60 0.05 3.96
C MET A 68 7.77 1.34 4.80
N SER A 69 8.96 1.95 4.80
CA SER A 69 9.30 3.11 5.64
C SER A 69 10.29 4.06 4.96
N GLY A 70 10.12 4.34 3.68
CA GLY A 70 10.97 5.26 2.91
C GLY A 70 11.09 4.79 1.47
N ASN A 71 12.14 5.25 0.79
CA ASN A 71 12.36 5.08 -0.65
C ASN A 71 11.32 5.86 -1.46
N VAL A 72 10.08 5.40 -1.58
CA VAL A 72 8.98 6.20 -2.15
C VAL A 72 7.73 6.15 -1.26
N CYS A 73 6.98 7.25 -1.23
CA CYS A 73 5.64 7.26 -0.67
C CYS A 73 4.74 6.39 -1.54
N GLU A 74 3.91 5.54 -0.91
CA GLU A 74 3.09 4.60 -1.65
C GLU A 74 1.62 5.00 -1.68
N TRP A 75 1.07 5.09 -2.90
CA TRP A 75 -0.36 5.31 -3.10
C TRP A 75 -1.20 4.20 -2.47
N CYS A 76 -2.24 4.60 -1.74
CA CYS A 76 -3.32 3.74 -1.28
C CYS A 76 -4.60 4.02 -2.10
N TRP A 77 -5.55 3.09 -2.05
CA TRP A 77 -6.87 3.28 -2.67
C TRP A 77 -7.62 4.50 -2.10
N ASP A 78 -7.51 4.71 -0.80
CA ASP A 78 -8.36 5.58 0.01
C ASP A 78 -8.33 7.05 -0.42
N PHE A 79 -9.51 7.69 -0.44
CA PHE A 79 -9.59 9.14 -0.37
C PHE A 79 -9.23 9.64 1.03
N TYR A 80 -8.40 10.68 1.08
CA TYR A 80 -8.01 11.32 2.31
C TYR A 80 -9.16 12.16 2.89
N LYS A 81 -9.53 11.86 4.13
CA LYS A 81 -10.43 12.67 4.96
C LYS A 81 -9.97 12.57 6.40
N GLY A 82 -9.67 13.72 7.03
CA GLY A 82 -9.02 13.77 8.34
C GLY A 82 -9.77 13.01 9.45
N LYS A 83 -11.11 13.07 9.43
CA LYS A 83 -11.99 12.43 10.42
C LYS A 83 -12.59 11.10 9.98
N TYR A 84 -12.12 10.52 8.87
CA TYR A 84 -12.74 9.32 8.31
C TYR A 84 -12.88 8.18 9.34
N TYR A 85 -11.82 7.94 10.11
CA TYR A 85 -11.78 6.84 11.09
C TYR A 85 -12.61 7.09 12.37
N GLU A 86 -13.19 8.27 12.56
CA GLU A 86 -14.19 8.49 13.62
C GLU A 86 -15.51 7.75 13.32
N GLU A 87 -15.79 7.48 12.04
CA GLU A 87 -17.07 6.91 11.56
C GLU A 87 -16.89 5.70 10.62
N SER A 88 -15.64 5.27 10.38
CA SER A 88 -15.33 4.18 9.44
C SER A 88 -15.89 2.83 9.91
N PRO A 89 -16.21 1.91 8.98
CA PRO A 89 -16.50 0.53 9.36
C PRO A 89 -15.29 -0.14 10.01
N GLU A 90 -15.52 -0.92 11.08
CA GLU A 90 -14.44 -1.67 11.75
C GLU A 90 -13.82 -2.75 10.85
N LYS A 91 -14.59 -3.29 9.89
CA LYS A 91 -14.13 -4.35 9.00
C LYS A 91 -13.86 -3.79 7.60
N ASN A 92 -12.62 -3.96 7.14
CA ASN A 92 -12.12 -3.54 5.83
C ASN A 92 -12.52 -2.10 5.48
N PRO A 93 -12.08 -1.09 6.24
CA PRO A 93 -12.24 0.30 5.82
C PRO A 93 -11.49 0.53 4.49
N ARG A 94 -12.11 1.35 3.63
CA ARG A 94 -11.70 1.59 2.23
C ARG A 94 -11.56 3.08 1.91
N GLY A 95 -11.51 3.91 2.94
CA GLY A 95 -11.49 5.36 2.82
C GLY A 95 -12.87 5.95 2.61
N ALA A 96 -12.91 7.28 2.51
CA ALA A 96 -14.15 7.99 2.19
C ALA A 96 -14.61 7.67 0.76
N ASP A 97 -15.92 7.77 0.49
CA ASP A 97 -16.47 7.51 -0.85
C ASP A 97 -15.99 8.53 -1.89
N SER A 98 -15.63 9.74 -1.46
CA SER A 98 -15.08 10.81 -2.30
C SER A 98 -14.14 11.74 -1.51
N GLY A 99 -13.29 12.46 -2.23
CA GLY A 99 -12.39 13.47 -1.66
C GLY A 99 -11.52 14.15 -2.72
N ASP A 100 -10.85 15.22 -2.34
CA ASP A 100 -9.97 15.99 -3.25
C ASP A 100 -8.54 15.42 -3.32
N CYS A 101 -8.17 14.58 -2.35
CA CYS A 101 -6.85 13.98 -2.23
C CYS A 101 -6.95 12.48 -1.98
N ARG A 102 -5.93 11.74 -2.42
CA ARG A 102 -5.70 10.33 -2.07
C ARG A 102 -4.71 10.22 -0.92
N VAL A 103 -4.73 9.07 -0.25
CA VAL A 103 -3.77 8.74 0.80
C VAL A 103 -2.50 8.15 0.19
N ALA A 104 -1.35 8.59 0.69
CA ALA A 104 -0.08 7.89 0.54
C ALA A 104 0.59 7.62 1.90
N ARG A 105 1.42 6.58 1.95
CA ARG A 105 2.01 6.04 3.18
C ARG A 105 3.50 5.75 3.04
N GLY A 106 4.20 5.54 4.16
CA GLY A 106 5.58 5.05 4.20
C GLY A 106 6.68 6.10 4.20
N GLY A 107 6.40 7.33 3.77
CA GLY A 107 7.42 8.36 3.57
C GLY A 107 8.33 8.02 2.39
N SER A 108 9.27 8.91 2.07
CA SER A 108 10.12 8.76 0.89
C SER A 108 11.59 9.08 1.12
N TYR A 109 12.41 8.93 0.08
CA TYR A 109 13.84 9.23 0.09
C TYR A 109 14.18 10.67 0.49
N ILE A 110 13.25 11.62 0.32
CA ILE A 110 13.46 13.04 0.65
C ILE A 110 12.80 13.42 1.98
N ASP A 111 12.03 12.51 2.58
CA ASP A 111 11.32 12.79 3.81
C ASP A 111 12.22 12.68 5.04
N ARG A 112 11.87 13.49 6.04
CA ARG A 112 12.41 13.39 7.39
C ARG A 112 11.94 12.09 8.04
N ALA A 113 12.76 11.57 8.95
CA ALA A 113 12.45 10.34 9.68
C ALA A 113 11.03 10.30 10.29
N ILE A 114 10.53 11.42 10.82
CA ILE A 114 9.18 11.48 11.40
C ILE A 114 8.05 11.14 10.42
N PHE A 115 8.26 11.37 9.12
CA PHE A 115 7.26 11.09 8.07
C PHE A 115 7.39 9.69 7.46
N CYS A 116 8.45 8.95 7.82
CA CYS A 116 8.68 7.57 7.35
C CYS A 116 8.04 6.51 8.26
N ASN A 117 7.28 6.92 9.28
CA ASN A 117 6.78 6.01 10.30
C ASN A 117 5.49 5.28 9.86
N ASN A 118 5.17 4.21 10.59
CA ASN A 118 4.05 3.33 10.26
C ASN A 118 2.67 4.00 10.36
N ILE A 119 2.53 5.20 10.93
CA ILE A 119 1.23 5.88 11.17
C ILE A 119 1.05 7.15 10.35
N PHE A 120 2.10 7.71 9.76
CA PHE A 120 2.01 8.93 8.97
C PHE A 120 1.23 8.68 7.69
N ARG A 121 0.23 9.52 7.44
CA ARG A 121 -0.51 9.56 6.17
C ARG A 121 -0.29 10.89 5.48
N ARG A 122 0.03 10.83 4.20
CA ARG A 122 0.19 12.00 3.34
C ARG A 122 -1.07 12.15 2.48
N ALA A 123 -1.59 13.37 2.41
CA ALA A 123 -2.64 13.72 1.46
C ALA A 123 -1.98 14.33 0.22
N SER A 124 -2.32 13.83 -0.97
CA SER A 124 -1.88 14.42 -2.23
C SER A 124 -3.00 14.34 -3.26
N THR A 125 -3.07 15.31 -4.17
CA THR A 125 -4.05 15.25 -5.27
C THR A 125 -3.75 14.02 -6.13
N ASP A 126 -4.80 13.41 -6.66
CA ASP A 126 -4.74 12.23 -7.52
C ASP A 126 -3.87 12.40 -8.79
N THR A 127 -3.68 13.65 -9.24
CA THR A 127 -2.82 14.06 -10.37
C THR A 127 -1.45 14.60 -9.95
N GLY A 128 -1.15 14.66 -8.65
CA GLY A 128 0.09 15.22 -8.13
C GLY A 128 1.30 14.36 -8.50
N LEU A 129 2.22 14.93 -9.30
CA LEU A 129 3.49 14.30 -9.69
C LEU A 129 4.62 14.69 -8.72
N GLY A 130 4.50 14.28 -7.47
CA GLY A 130 5.67 14.29 -6.58
C GLY A 130 6.69 13.26 -7.10
N THR A 131 7.96 13.64 -7.16
CA THR A 131 9.04 12.77 -7.67
C THR A 131 9.45 11.69 -6.68
N ASP A 132 8.67 11.58 -5.60
CA ASP A 132 8.83 10.67 -4.49
C ASP A 132 7.60 9.78 -4.25
N PHE A 133 6.61 9.78 -5.16
CA PHE A 133 5.44 8.90 -5.11
C PHE A 133 5.60 7.70 -6.04
N GLY A 134 5.43 6.51 -5.47
CA GLY A 134 5.33 5.22 -6.13
C GLY A 134 4.16 4.41 -5.57
N PHE A 135 4.20 3.09 -5.71
CA PHE A 135 3.17 2.21 -5.18
C PHE A 135 3.64 0.75 -5.13
N ARG A 136 2.91 -0.06 -4.36
CA ARG A 136 2.94 -1.52 -4.45
C ARG A 136 1.53 -2.05 -4.65
N VAL A 137 1.44 -3.31 -5.09
CA VAL A 137 0.15 -3.96 -5.36
C VAL A 137 -0.19 -5.03 -4.33
N VAL A 138 -1.49 -5.21 -4.11
CA VAL A 138 -2.06 -6.30 -3.32
C VAL A 138 -3.08 -7.09 -4.13
N ARG A 139 -3.44 -8.26 -3.63
CA ARG A 139 -4.47 -9.13 -4.18
C ARG A 139 -5.24 -9.80 -3.05
N ASN A 140 -6.56 -9.94 -3.20
CA ASN A 140 -7.39 -10.65 -2.24
C ASN A 140 -6.96 -12.13 -2.12
N ALA A 141 -6.89 -12.67 -0.90
CA ALA A 141 -6.60 -14.08 -0.71
C ALA A 141 -7.88 -14.92 -0.80
N THR A 142 -7.92 -15.84 -1.76
CA THR A 142 -8.95 -16.88 -1.90
C THR A 142 -8.31 -18.26 -1.75
N LYS A 143 -9.12 -19.31 -1.62
CA LYS A 143 -8.63 -20.69 -1.44
C LYS A 143 -7.72 -21.18 -2.58
N ASP A 144 -7.90 -20.62 -3.78
CA ASP A 144 -7.20 -21.03 -4.99
C ASP A 144 -6.23 -19.94 -5.50
N THR A 145 -5.96 -18.89 -4.70
CA THR A 145 -5.08 -17.80 -5.12
C THR A 145 -3.63 -18.28 -5.20
N THR A 146 -3.09 -18.29 -6.42
CA THR A 146 -1.65 -18.38 -6.70
C THR A 146 -1.12 -17.00 -7.04
N VAL A 147 -0.06 -16.56 -6.38
CA VAL A 147 0.66 -15.32 -6.69
C VAL A 147 2.09 -15.64 -7.10
N ALA A 148 2.72 -14.71 -7.81
CA ALA A 148 4.13 -14.80 -8.15
C ALA A 148 5.02 -14.75 -6.89
N ASP A 149 6.28 -15.16 -7.03
CA ASP A 149 7.24 -15.34 -5.92
C ASP A 149 7.60 -14.01 -5.21
N ASP A 150 7.23 -12.87 -5.79
CA ASP A 150 7.38 -11.51 -5.28
C ASP A 150 6.26 -11.10 -4.31
N PHE A 151 5.45 -12.03 -3.79
CA PHE A 151 4.38 -11.75 -2.83
C PHE A 151 4.51 -12.51 -1.52
N VAL A 152 4.04 -11.89 -0.44
CA VAL A 152 3.83 -12.54 0.86
C VAL A 152 2.35 -12.65 1.19
N PHE A 153 1.97 -13.76 1.81
CA PHE A 153 0.64 -13.94 2.39
C PHE A 153 0.55 -13.17 3.71
N VAL A 154 -0.34 -12.18 3.77
CA VAL A 154 -0.68 -11.44 4.97
C VAL A 154 -1.96 -12.03 5.54
N GLN A 155 -1.82 -12.79 6.64
CA GLN A 155 -2.98 -13.32 7.34
C GLN A 155 -3.77 -12.16 7.96
N GLY A 156 -5.04 -12.06 7.57
CA GLY A 156 -5.95 -11.04 8.08
C GLY A 156 -6.20 -11.18 9.59
N GLY A 157 -6.60 -10.08 10.21
CA GLY A 157 -6.80 -9.99 11.65
C GLY A 157 -7.26 -8.61 12.09
N SER A 158 -7.44 -8.44 13.39
CA SER A 158 -7.73 -7.14 14.00
C SER A 158 -6.47 -6.50 14.56
N PHE A 159 -6.37 -5.18 14.45
CA PHE A 159 -5.29 -4.39 15.05
C PHE A 159 -5.80 -3.02 15.49
N VAL A 160 -4.95 -2.32 16.25
CA VAL A 160 -5.16 -0.90 16.55
C VAL A 160 -4.41 -0.11 15.50
N MET A 161 -5.16 0.58 14.65
CA MET A 161 -4.65 1.46 13.61
C MET A 161 -4.51 2.87 14.16
N GLY A 162 -3.49 3.60 13.72
CA GLY A 162 -3.21 4.97 14.19
C GLY A 162 -2.48 4.99 15.52
N SER A 163 -2.52 6.14 16.18
CA SER A 163 -1.87 6.34 17.47
C SER A 163 -2.52 7.47 18.27
N ASP A 164 -2.62 7.28 19.58
CA ASP A 164 -2.93 8.36 20.54
C ASP A 164 -1.66 9.09 21.00
N GLU A 165 -0.48 8.56 20.65
CA GLU A 165 0.79 9.22 20.94
C GLU A 165 1.03 10.38 19.97
N ILE A 166 1.24 11.56 20.55
CA ILE A 166 1.63 12.75 19.81
C ILE A 166 3.14 12.64 19.58
N LEU A 167 3.56 12.44 18.33
CA LEU A 167 4.95 12.59 17.97
C LEU A 167 5.32 14.07 18.08
N GLU A 168 6.00 14.42 19.18
CA GLU A 168 6.57 15.74 19.34
C GLU A 168 7.80 15.87 18.44
N ASP A 169 7.75 16.81 17.50
CA ASP A 169 8.92 17.26 16.76
C ASP A 169 9.17 18.72 17.15
N GLU A 170 10.33 19.00 17.75
CA GLU A 170 10.70 20.34 18.20
C GLU A 170 10.71 21.38 17.07
N THR A 171 10.80 20.94 15.81
CA THR A 171 10.77 21.80 14.61
C THR A 171 9.36 22.01 14.04
N LEU A 172 8.40 21.16 14.38
CA LEU A 172 7.01 21.24 13.95
C LEU A 172 6.17 21.59 15.19
N GLY A 173 6.00 22.89 15.45
CA GLY A 173 5.49 23.42 16.71
C GLY A 173 4.30 22.65 17.35
N LYS A 174 4.23 22.71 18.69
CA LYS A 174 3.47 21.89 19.66
C LYS A 174 1.96 21.59 19.44
N ARG A 175 1.32 21.89 18.29
CA ARG A 175 -0.14 21.74 18.18
C ARG A 175 -0.76 21.54 16.78
N GLY A 176 0.02 21.18 15.75
CA GLY A 176 -0.51 21.12 14.38
C GLY A 176 -0.61 19.74 13.71
N LEU A 177 0.11 18.71 14.18
CA LEU A 177 0.29 17.47 13.41
C LEU A 177 -0.84 16.44 13.60
N ILE A 178 -1.44 16.43 14.79
CA ILE A 178 -2.49 15.52 15.21
C ILE A 178 -3.80 16.04 14.61
N ASN A 179 -4.43 15.25 13.74
CA ASN A 179 -5.62 15.52 12.90
C ASN A 179 -5.36 15.73 11.40
N GLU A 180 -4.16 16.15 10.96
CA GLU A 180 -3.88 16.35 9.53
C GLU A 180 -2.96 15.26 8.95
N TYR A 181 -2.09 14.66 9.76
CA TYR A 181 -1.14 13.64 9.30
C TYR A 181 -1.17 12.36 10.14
N TYR A 182 -1.88 12.40 11.26
CA TYR A 182 -2.08 11.30 12.19
C TYR A 182 -3.55 11.27 12.62
N PHE A 183 -4.07 10.07 12.87
CA PHE A 183 -5.42 9.85 13.38
C PHE A 183 -5.36 9.04 14.69
N PRO A 184 -6.36 9.22 15.58
CA PRO A 184 -6.42 8.54 16.87
C PRO A 184 -6.38 7.01 16.73
N ALA A 185 -5.91 6.35 17.78
CA ALA A 185 -5.90 4.90 17.85
C ALA A 185 -7.34 4.37 17.79
N HIS A 186 -7.61 3.47 16.85
CA HIS A 186 -8.93 2.85 16.71
C HIS A 186 -8.81 1.42 16.20
N LYS A 187 -9.83 0.61 16.48
CA LYS A 187 -9.81 -0.82 16.13
C LYS A 187 -10.28 -1.02 14.70
N VAL A 188 -9.49 -1.74 13.91
CA VAL A 188 -9.81 -2.16 12.56
C VAL A 188 -9.54 -3.65 12.39
N SER A 189 -10.23 -4.29 11.46
CA SER A 189 -9.91 -5.62 10.96
C SER A 189 -9.79 -5.62 9.44
N VAL A 190 -8.81 -6.37 8.95
CA VAL A 190 -8.61 -6.61 7.51
C VAL A 190 -8.75 -8.10 7.21
N ASP A 191 -9.37 -8.44 6.08
CA ASP A 191 -9.37 -9.81 5.56
C ASP A 191 -7.94 -10.21 5.12
N SER A 192 -7.73 -11.49 4.80
CA SER A 192 -6.41 -11.94 4.33
C SER A 192 -6.15 -11.51 2.88
N PHE A 193 -4.92 -11.14 2.58
CA PHE A 193 -4.49 -10.70 1.26
C PHE A 193 -3.04 -11.11 0.98
N TYR A 194 -2.63 -10.97 -0.27
CA TYR A 194 -1.24 -11.03 -0.69
C TYR A 194 -0.74 -9.62 -0.96
N MET A 195 0.49 -9.31 -0.57
CA MET A 195 1.12 -8.02 -0.83
C MET A 195 2.48 -8.24 -1.48
N CYS A 196 2.78 -7.42 -2.49
CA CYS A 196 4.09 -7.40 -3.15
C CYS A 196 5.18 -7.05 -2.13
N ILE A 197 6.29 -7.79 -2.14
CA ILE A 197 7.34 -7.66 -1.12
C ILE A 197 8.11 -6.34 -1.20
N HIS A 198 8.06 -5.66 -2.34
CA HIS A 198 8.66 -4.37 -2.59
C HIS A 198 7.73 -3.46 -3.42
N GLU A 199 8.09 -2.18 -3.49
CA GLU A 199 7.51 -1.19 -4.41
C GLU A 199 7.63 -1.67 -5.87
N VAL A 200 6.65 -1.36 -6.72
CA VAL A 200 6.75 -1.67 -8.15
C VAL A 200 7.99 -1.00 -8.71
N THR A 201 8.84 -1.78 -9.37
CA THR A 201 10.09 -1.29 -9.93
C THR A 201 9.89 -0.64 -11.30
N GLN A 202 10.87 0.17 -11.71
CA GLN A 202 10.90 0.78 -13.03
C GLN A 202 10.85 -0.26 -14.16
N LYS A 203 11.49 -1.43 -13.97
CA LYS A 203 11.46 -2.51 -14.97
C LYS A 203 10.09 -3.15 -15.07
N GLU A 204 9.41 -3.36 -13.94
CA GLU A 204 8.07 -3.93 -13.91
C GLU A 204 7.06 -2.97 -14.52
N TYR A 205 7.10 -1.70 -14.11
CA TYR A 205 6.24 -0.65 -14.66
C TYR A 205 6.41 -0.50 -16.18
N ALA A 206 7.66 -0.55 -16.67
CA ALA A 206 8.00 -0.42 -18.08
C ALA A 206 7.44 -1.54 -18.99
N GLN A 207 6.89 -2.63 -18.42
CA GLN A 207 6.22 -3.68 -19.21
C GLN A 207 4.87 -3.22 -19.75
N PHE A 208 4.20 -2.29 -19.06
CA PHE A 208 2.82 -1.89 -19.38
C PHE A 208 2.69 -0.41 -19.75
N TYR A 209 3.61 0.44 -19.30
CA TYR A 209 3.60 1.86 -19.61
C TYR A 209 5.00 2.45 -19.73
N ALA A 210 5.11 3.64 -20.32
CA ALA A 210 6.39 4.34 -20.38
C ALA A 210 6.87 4.69 -18.96
N ASN A 211 8.14 4.38 -18.65
CA ASN A 211 8.74 4.73 -17.36
C ASN A 211 8.67 6.25 -17.14
N THR A 212 7.94 6.69 -16.11
CA THR A 212 7.71 8.11 -15.78
C THR A 212 8.71 8.69 -14.78
N SER A 213 9.51 7.85 -14.12
CA SER A 213 10.44 8.21 -13.04
C SER A 213 11.42 9.34 -13.39
N GLU A 214 11.64 10.28 -12.49
CA GLU A 214 12.69 11.28 -12.62
C GLU A 214 14.08 10.61 -12.63
N PHE A 215 14.31 9.67 -11.71
CA PHE A 215 15.60 8.99 -11.55
C PHE A 215 15.66 7.72 -12.42
N LYS A 216 16.26 7.82 -13.61
CA LYS A 216 16.46 6.68 -14.54
C LYS A 216 17.68 5.83 -14.17
N GLU A 217 17.71 5.31 -12.95
CA GLU A 217 18.92 4.73 -12.34
C GLU A 217 19.03 3.20 -12.53
N GLY A 218 17.96 2.52 -12.94
CA GLY A 218 18.04 1.09 -13.26
C GLY A 218 16.72 0.35 -13.02
N GLY A 219 16.67 -0.89 -13.52
CA GLY A 219 15.44 -1.70 -13.48
C GLY A 219 14.99 -2.14 -12.08
N SER A 220 15.87 -2.09 -11.08
CA SER A 220 15.62 -2.50 -9.70
C SER A 220 15.30 -1.34 -8.76
N TYR A 221 15.18 -0.12 -9.29
CA TYR A 221 14.71 1.04 -8.53
C TYR A 221 13.18 1.08 -8.54
N PRO A 222 12.52 1.63 -7.50
CA PRO A 222 11.09 1.85 -7.53
C PRO A 222 10.73 2.78 -8.68
N VAL A 223 9.56 2.56 -9.28
CA VAL A 223 8.96 3.57 -10.14
C VAL A 223 8.48 4.72 -9.24
N GLU A 224 8.97 5.92 -9.51
CA GLU A 224 8.43 7.17 -8.97
C GLU A 224 7.93 8.11 -10.07
N THR A 225 7.44 9.29 -9.70
CA THR A 225 6.73 10.22 -10.60
C THR A 225 5.55 9.51 -11.27
N VAL A 226 4.82 8.74 -10.47
CA VAL A 226 3.56 8.10 -10.85
C VAL A 226 2.45 8.68 -10.00
N ASN A 227 1.38 9.11 -10.65
CA ASN A 227 0.21 9.57 -9.91
C ASN A 227 -0.72 8.38 -9.59
N TRP A 228 -1.85 8.65 -8.94
CA TRP A 228 -2.73 7.57 -8.48
C TRP A 228 -3.39 6.81 -9.66
N TYR A 229 -3.71 7.54 -10.73
CA TYR A 229 -4.30 7.02 -11.95
C TYR A 229 -3.37 6.08 -12.72
N ASP A 230 -2.08 6.42 -12.78
CA ASP A 230 -1.02 5.57 -13.33
C ASP A 230 -0.95 4.21 -12.61
N ALA A 231 -1.03 4.24 -11.27
CA ALA A 231 -0.97 3.04 -10.44
C ALA A 231 -2.21 2.14 -10.62
N VAL A 232 -3.40 2.75 -10.73
CA VAL A 232 -4.66 2.06 -11.05
C VAL A 232 -4.59 1.37 -12.41
N PHE A 233 -4.11 2.08 -13.43
CA PHE A 233 -3.90 1.52 -14.76
C PHE A 233 -2.95 0.31 -14.69
N TYR A 234 -1.81 0.45 -14.01
CA TYR A 234 -0.83 -0.63 -13.87
C TYR A 234 -1.44 -1.87 -13.21
N CYS A 235 -2.23 -1.71 -12.14
CA CYS A 235 -2.90 -2.81 -11.46
C CYS A 235 -3.77 -3.63 -12.44
N ASN A 236 -4.59 -2.95 -13.23
CA ASN A 236 -5.41 -3.61 -14.25
C ASN A 236 -4.57 -4.21 -15.38
N ALA A 237 -3.52 -3.53 -15.84
CA ALA A 237 -2.66 -4.03 -16.90
C ALA A 237 -1.94 -5.33 -16.49
N ARG A 238 -1.32 -5.36 -15.30
CA ARG A 238 -0.70 -6.57 -14.73
C ARG A 238 -1.73 -7.69 -14.53
N SER A 239 -2.93 -7.35 -14.04
CA SER A 239 -4.01 -8.34 -13.88
C SER A 239 -4.34 -9.04 -15.19
N ARG A 240 -4.49 -8.29 -16.29
CA ARG A 240 -4.80 -8.88 -17.60
C ARG A 240 -3.67 -9.73 -18.17
N ASP A 241 -2.43 -9.27 -18.02
CA ASP A 241 -1.24 -10.01 -18.49
C ASP A 241 -1.14 -11.38 -17.82
N GLU A 242 -1.52 -11.44 -16.53
CA GLU A 242 -1.54 -12.67 -15.75
C GLU A 242 -2.89 -13.44 -15.84
N GLY A 243 -3.82 -13.01 -16.70
CA GLY A 243 -5.11 -13.68 -16.93
C GLY A 243 -6.14 -13.56 -15.81
N LEU A 244 -6.00 -12.54 -14.97
CA LEU A 244 -6.88 -12.22 -13.83
C LEU A 244 -7.95 -11.19 -14.21
N SER A 245 -9.03 -11.14 -13.40
CA SER A 245 -10.10 -10.16 -13.58
C SER A 245 -9.67 -8.78 -13.08
N PRO A 246 -9.81 -7.70 -13.88
CA PRO A 246 -9.48 -6.34 -13.45
C PRO A 246 -10.27 -5.91 -12.20
N CYS A 247 -9.60 -5.22 -11.27
CA CYS A 247 -10.26 -4.63 -10.11
C CYS A 247 -10.94 -3.31 -10.45
N TYR A 248 -10.36 -2.51 -11.35
CA TYR A 248 -10.80 -1.14 -11.57
C TYR A 248 -11.63 -0.95 -12.83
N TYR A 249 -12.71 -0.17 -12.70
CA TYR A 249 -13.61 0.12 -13.79
C TYR A 249 -14.21 1.52 -13.64
N VAL A 250 -14.74 2.06 -14.74
CA VAL A 250 -15.54 3.28 -14.78
C VAL A 250 -16.97 2.92 -15.16
N ILE A 251 -17.92 3.80 -14.81
CA ILE A 251 -19.28 3.74 -15.35
C ILE A 251 -19.37 4.69 -16.53
N ASP A 252 -19.77 4.15 -17.67
CA ASP A 252 -20.05 4.91 -18.89
C ASP A 252 -21.46 5.53 -18.76
N ASP A 253 -21.51 6.83 -18.45
CA ASP A 253 -22.72 7.63 -18.20
C ASP A 253 -23.54 7.93 -19.47
N SER A 254 -23.18 7.34 -20.61
CA SER A 254 -24.08 7.29 -21.77
C SER A 254 -25.39 6.57 -21.41
N ASP A 255 -26.37 6.60 -22.32
CA ASP A 255 -27.72 6.03 -22.13
C ASP A 255 -27.75 4.54 -21.68
N LEU A 256 -26.61 3.85 -21.65
CA LEU A 256 -26.47 2.44 -21.26
C LEU A 256 -25.95 2.21 -19.83
N HIS A 257 -25.39 3.21 -19.12
CA HIS A 257 -24.89 3.10 -17.72
C HIS A 257 -24.12 1.79 -17.47
N ARG A 258 -23.13 1.50 -18.32
CA ARG A 258 -22.44 0.20 -18.34
C ARG A 258 -21.09 0.27 -17.65
N ARG A 259 -20.72 -0.82 -16.98
CA ARG A 259 -19.34 -1.02 -16.49
C ARG A 259 -18.37 -1.14 -17.65
N VAL A 260 -17.28 -0.38 -17.59
CA VAL A 260 -16.15 -0.44 -18.53
C VAL A 260 -14.86 -0.62 -17.72
N ASP A 261 -14.22 -1.78 -17.86
CA ASP A 261 -12.94 -2.02 -17.22
C ASP A 261 -11.85 -1.13 -17.84
N ILE A 262 -10.93 -0.61 -17.01
CA ILE A 262 -9.88 0.32 -17.45
C ILE A 262 -8.78 -0.46 -18.18
N TYR A 263 -8.61 -0.20 -19.49
CA TYR A 263 -7.66 -0.90 -20.35
C TYR A 263 -6.52 -0.06 -20.88
N THR A 264 -6.75 1.24 -20.98
CA THR A 264 -5.81 2.23 -21.50
C THR A 264 -5.75 3.42 -20.55
N MET A 265 -4.67 4.20 -20.66
CA MET A 265 -4.58 5.49 -19.98
C MET A 265 -5.67 6.46 -20.46
N HIS A 266 -6.18 6.30 -21.69
CA HIS A 266 -7.27 7.13 -22.17
C HIS A 266 -8.55 6.95 -21.34
N ASP A 267 -8.81 5.72 -20.86
CA ASP A 267 -9.97 5.41 -20.01
C ASP A 267 -9.90 6.09 -18.63
N VAL A 268 -8.74 6.64 -18.27
CA VAL A 268 -8.48 7.25 -16.96
C VAL A 268 -8.50 8.79 -17.02
N TYR A 269 -7.85 9.38 -18.02
CA TYR A 269 -7.64 10.84 -18.10
C TYR A 269 -8.67 11.60 -18.96
N PHE A 270 -9.65 10.92 -19.54
CA PHE A 270 -10.63 11.55 -20.44
C PHE A 270 -12.07 11.14 -20.12
N GLY A 271 -12.49 11.32 -18.87
CA GLY A 271 -13.91 11.35 -18.53
C GLY A 271 -14.67 12.41 -19.33
N GLU A 272 -15.98 12.22 -19.55
CA GLU A 272 -16.78 13.18 -20.29
C GLU A 272 -16.68 14.59 -19.67
N GLY A 273 -16.47 15.61 -20.52
CA GLY A 273 -16.43 17.01 -20.08
C GLY A 273 -15.09 17.51 -19.54
N GLY A 274 -13.99 16.75 -19.69
CA GLY A 274 -12.64 17.19 -19.31
C GLY A 274 -12.36 17.10 -17.80
N LYS A 275 -13.08 16.22 -17.11
CA LYS A 275 -12.81 15.82 -15.73
C LYS A 275 -12.24 14.40 -15.72
N ASP A 276 -11.38 14.11 -14.75
CA ASP A 276 -10.88 12.75 -14.52
C ASP A 276 -12.06 11.80 -14.21
N ALA A 277 -11.92 10.53 -14.60
CA ALA A 277 -12.99 9.56 -14.47
C ALA A 277 -13.24 9.16 -13.01
N GLU A 278 -14.51 8.97 -12.62
CA GLU A 278 -14.83 8.32 -11.34
C GLU A 278 -14.50 6.84 -11.41
N ILE A 279 -13.42 6.45 -10.74
CA ILE A 279 -12.93 5.06 -10.73
C ILE A 279 -13.57 4.28 -9.59
N HIS A 280 -14.13 3.12 -9.92
CA HIS A 280 -14.67 2.16 -8.97
C HIS A 280 -13.76 0.93 -8.85
N CYS A 281 -13.83 0.27 -7.70
CA CYS A 281 -13.12 -0.99 -7.43
C CYS A 281 -14.11 -2.14 -7.22
N ASP A 282 -13.99 -3.20 -8.00
CA ASP A 282 -14.62 -4.49 -7.75
C ASP A 282 -13.81 -5.26 -6.70
N TRP A 283 -14.23 -5.13 -5.45
CA TRP A 283 -13.56 -5.77 -4.31
C TRP A 283 -13.64 -7.30 -4.30
N ASN A 284 -14.43 -7.91 -5.20
CA ASN A 284 -14.51 -9.36 -5.35
C ASN A 284 -13.67 -9.88 -6.51
N ALA A 285 -13.11 -8.98 -7.35
CA ALA A 285 -12.21 -9.36 -8.41
C ALA A 285 -10.97 -10.05 -7.84
N ASP A 286 -10.39 -10.92 -8.65
CA ASP A 286 -9.18 -11.67 -8.32
C ASP A 286 -7.92 -11.03 -8.89
N GLY A 287 -7.99 -9.83 -9.45
CA GLY A 287 -6.84 -9.07 -9.94
C GLY A 287 -6.07 -8.33 -8.86
N TYR A 288 -5.09 -7.55 -9.31
CA TYR A 288 -4.30 -6.64 -8.52
C TYR A 288 -5.02 -5.32 -8.27
N ARG A 289 -4.72 -4.72 -7.12
CA ARG A 289 -5.19 -3.40 -6.71
C ARG A 289 -4.16 -2.73 -5.80
N LEU A 290 -4.30 -1.43 -5.60
CA LEU A 290 -3.65 -0.73 -4.50
C LEU A 290 -4.16 -1.26 -3.15
N PRO A 291 -3.32 -1.28 -2.11
CA PRO A 291 -3.77 -1.55 -0.76
C PRO A 291 -4.75 -0.47 -0.29
N THR A 292 -5.67 -0.83 0.61
CA THR A 292 -6.30 0.21 1.44
C THR A 292 -5.29 0.75 2.44
N GLU A 293 -5.52 1.95 2.96
CA GLU A 293 -4.67 2.55 3.99
C GLU A 293 -4.57 1.62 5.22
N ALA A 294 -5.67 0.95 5.57
CA ALA A 294 -5.69 -0.02 6.67
C ALA A 294 -4.91 -1.30 6.37
N GLU A 295 -5.00 -1.84 5.16
CA GLU A 295 -4.17 -2.99 4.74
C GLU A 295 -2.68 -2.63 4.74
N TRP A 296 -2.35 -1.43 4.25
CA TRP A 296 -0.98 -0.93 4.24
C TRP A 296 -0.42 -0.81 5.66
N GLU A 297 -1.13 -0.13 6.58
CA GLU A 297 -0.64 0.03 7.96
C GLU A 297 -0.55 -1.31 8.69
N TYR A 298 -1.55 -2.18 8.50
CA TYR A 298 -1.54 -3.52 9.09
C TYR A 298 -0.30 -4.31 8.65
N ALA A 299 0.02 -4.29 7.35
CA ALA A 299 1.17 -4.97 6.80
C ALA A 299 2.50 -4.31 7.24
N ALA A 300 2.58 -2.98 7.27
CA ALA A 300 3.76 -2.23 7.73
C ALA A 300 4.09 -2.57 9.20
N ARG A 301 3.08 -2.80 10.02
CA ARG A 301 3.21 -3.21 11.43
C ARG A 301 3.48 -4.69 11.65
N GLY A 302 3.68 -5.48 10.59
CA GLY A 302 3.97 -6.91 10.68
C GLY A 302 2.73 -7.81 10.79
N GLY A 303 1.54 -7.27 10.57
CA GLY A 303 0.27 -8.01 10.60
C GLY A 303 -0.02 -8.66 11.96
N ALA A 304 -0.45 -9.92 11.95
CA ALA A 304 -0.74 -10.68 13.18
C ALA A 304 0.49 -11.27 13.89
N LYS A 305 1.72 -11.00 13.42
CA LYS A 305 2.95 -11.66 13.89
C LYS A 305 3.70 -10.90 14.99
#